data_AF-A0A8C9K144-F1
#
_entry.id   AF-A0A8C9K144-F1
#
_cell.length_a   1.000
_cell.length_b   1.000
_cell.length_c   1.000
_cell.angle_alpha   90.00
_cell.angle_beta   90.00
_cell.angle_gamma   90.00
#
_symmetry.space_group_name_H-M   'P 1'
#
loop_
_entity.id
_entity.type
_entity.pdbx_description
1 polymer ?
#
loop_
_entity_poly.entity_id
_entity_poly.type
_entity_poly.pdbx_seq_one_letter_code
_entity_poly.pdbx_strand_id
1 'polypeptide(L)'
;MFQGEMASLEALQATGLVRVPRPIKVIDLPGGGAAFVMEHLKMRSLSSQASKLGDQMADLHLYNQKLRDKSKEEENTVGRRTERAEPQYVSKFGFHTVTCCGFIPQVNEWQDDWSTFFARHRLQAQLDLIEKDYADREARELWSQLQHECLTSWRCGQQMPQSD
;
A
#
# COMPACT_ATOMS: atom_id res chain seq x y z
N MET A 1 3.69 4.94 14.25
CA MET A 1 4.34 3.72 13.70
C MET A 1 3.47 2.49 13.89
N PHE A 2 3.39 1.89 15.09
CA PHE A 2 2.68 0.61 15.28
C PHE A 2 1.19 0.61 14.91
N GLN A 3 0.49 1.75 15.06
CA GLN A 3 -0.88 1.88 14.59
C GLN A 3 -1.02 1.64 13.08
N GLY A 4 -0.08 2.15 12.28
CA GLY A 4 -0.06 1.95 10.83
C GLY A 4 0.28 0.50 10.46
N GLU A 5 1.15 -0.15 11.23
CA GLU A 5 1.48 -1.57 11.04
C GLU A 5 0.28 -2.47 11.39
N MET A 6 -0.40 -2.20 12.50
CA MET A 6 -1.64 -2.89 12.89
C MET A 6 -2.70 -2.78 11.80
N ALA A 7 -3.01 -1.56 11.34
CA ALA A 7 -3.98 -1.35 10.27
C ALA A 7 -3.59 -2.03 8.94
N SER A 8 -2.29 -2.05 8.62
CA SER A 8 -1.78 -2.76 7.44
C SER A 8 -2.00 -4.27 7.53
N LEU A 9 -1.70 -4.87 8.69
CA LEU A 9 -1.92 -6.29 8.93
C LEU A 9 -3.41 -6.66 8.92
N GLU A 10 -4.26 -5.82 9.49
CA GLU A 10 -5.73 -5.99 9.42
C GLU A 10 -6.23 -5.96 7.98
N ALA A 11 -5.76 -5.00 7.17
CA ALA A 11 -6.12 -4.90 5.76
C ALA A 11 -5.67 -6.13 4.96
N LEU A 12 -4.43 -6.59 5.17
CA LEU A 12 -3.91 -7.81 4.53
C LEU A 12 -4.69 -9.05 4.97
N GLN A 13 -4.96 -9.19 6.27
CA GLN A 13 -5.72 -10.32 6.82
C GLN A 13 -7.16 -10.37 6.27
N ALA A 14 -7.80 -9.21 6.09
CA ALA A 14 -9.15 -9.11 5.55
C ALA A 14 -9.27 -9.61 4.10
N THR A 15 -8.17 -9.59 3.32
CA THR A 15 -8.17 -10.17 1.96
C THR A 15 -8.28 -11.70 1.97
N GLY A 16 -7.78 -12.35 3.03
CA GLY A 16 -7.69 -13.81 3.11
C GLY A 16 -6.72 -14.47 2.12
N LEU A 17 -5.89 -13.70 1.39
CA LEU A 17 -5.07 -14.21 0.30
C LEU A 17 -3.68 -14.68 0.74
N VAL A 18 -3.01 -13.87 1.57
CA VAL A 18 -1.65 -14.13 2.07
C VAL A 18 -1.69 -14.32 3.58
N ARG A 19 -0.93 -15.28 4.11
CA ARG A 19 -0.81 -15.48 5.56
C ARG A 19 0.03 -14.35 6.16
N VAL A 20 -0.58 -13.61 7.07
CA VAL A 20 0.05 -12.60 7.92
C VAL A 20 -0.14 -12.95 9.40
N PRO A 21 0.72 -12.48 10.32
CA PRO A 21 0.47 -12.61 11.75
C PRO A 21 -0.79 -11.83 12.12
N ARG A 22 -1.71 -12.45 12.87
CA ARG A 22 -2.89 -11.73 13.35
C ARG A 22 -2.50 -10.61 14.32
N PRO A 23 -2.80 -9.33 14.03
CA PRO A 23 -2.55 -8.25 14.96
C PRO A 23 -3.49 -8.38 16.17
N ILE A 24 -3.00 -8.01 17.36
CA ILE A 24 -3.77 -8.10 18.60
C ILE A 24 -3.98 -6.71 19.18
N LYS A 25 -2.92 -5.97 19.48
CA LYS A 25 -3.02 -4.66 20.13
C LYS A 25 -1.72 -3.85 20.09
N VAL A 26 -1.84 -2.53 20.00
CA VAL A 26 -0.77 -1.57 20.33
C VAL A 26 -0.96 -1.08 21.77
N ILE A 27 0.12 -1.09 22.55
CA ILE A 27 0.12 -0.76 23.98
C ILE A 27 1.12 0.36 24.24
N ASP A 28 0.68 1.44 24.88
CA ASP A 28 1.57 2.48 25.40
C ASP A 28 2.21 2.02 26.72
N LEU A 29 3.53 2.20 26.85
CA LEU A 29 4.28 1.73 28.01
C LEU A 29 4.38 2.85 29.07
N PRO A 30 4.27 2.54 30.37
CA PRO A 30 4.30 3.55 31.45
C PRO A 30 5.57 4.41 31.51
N GLY A 31 6.69 3.92 30.98
CA GLY A 31 7.97 4.62 30.92
C GLY A 31 8.24 5.36 29.61
N GLY A 32 7.23 5.48 28.74
CA GLY A 32 7.38 5.99 27.38
C GLY A 32 7.65 4.89 26.36
N GLY A 33 7.35 5.21 25.10
CA GLY A 33 7.36 4.24 24.01
C GLY A 33 6.09 3.38 23.95
N ALA A 34 6.09 2.42 23.03
CA ALA A 34 4.96 1.54 22.79
C ALA A 34 5.43 0.12 22.44
N ALA A 35 4.54 -0.85 22.59
CA ALA A 35 4.73 -2.22 22.16
C ALA A 35 3.61 -2.64 21.20
N PHE A 36 3.94 -3.48 20.22
CA PHE A 36 2.97 -4.06 19.31
C PHE A 36 2.86 -5.57 19.54
N VAL A 37 1.66 -6.03 19.88
CA VAL A 37 1.34 -7.43 20.18
C VAL A 37 0.62 -8.04 18.98
N MET A 38 1.12 -9.18 18.52
CA MET A 38 0.56 -9.95 17.41
C MET A 38 0.73 -11.45 17.63
N GLU A 39 0.13 -12.25 16.77
CA GLU A 39 0.33 -13.71 16.72
C GLU A 39 1.81 -14.08 16.60
N HIS A 40 2.27 -14.99 17.47
CA HIS A 40 3.58 -15.62 17.31
C HIS A 40 3.54 -16.69 16.22
N LEU A 41 4.31 -16.48 15.15
CA LEU A 41 4.45 -17.44 14.05
C LEU A 41 5.64 -18.37 14.31
N LYS A 42 5.37 -19.68 14.44
CA LYS A 42 6.43 -20.70 14.45
C LYS A 42 6.97 -20.88 13.02
N MET A 43 7.89 -20.02 12.63
CA MET A 43 8.48 -20.01 11.29
C MET A 43 9.24 -21.31 10.99
N ARG A 44 9.16 -21.75 9.73
CA ARG A 44 9.85 -22.92 9.18
C ARG A 44 10.41 -22.55 7.81
N SER A 45 11.35 -23.34 7.31
CA SER A 45 11.87 -23.15 5.95
C SER A 45 10.74 -23.23 4.91
N LEU A 46 10.77 -22.32 3.94
CA LEU A 46 9.80 -22.19 2.85
C LEU A 46 10.38 -22.66 1.50
N SER A 47 11.42 -23.50 1.51
CA SER A 47 12.15 -23.90 0.30
C SER A 47 11.28 -24.49 -0.83
N SER A 48 10.09 -25.02 -0.51
CA SER A 48 9.13 -25.54 -1.50
C SER A 48 7.88 -24.68 -1.72
N GLN A 49 7.77 -23.52 -1.06
CA GLN A 49 6.54 -22.70 -1.06
C GLN A 49 6.65 -21.41 -1.87
N ALA A 50 7.82 -21.12 -2.47
CA ALA A 50 8.04 -19.88 -3.22
C ALA A 50 7.05 -19.68 -4.38
N SER A 51 6.77 -20.73 -5.16
CA SER A 51 5.78 -20.66 -6.25
C SER A 51 4.40 -20.27 -5.73
N LYS A 52 3.93 -20.92 -4.67
CA LYS A 52 2.63 -20.65 -4.05
C LYS A 52 2.56 -19.22 -3.50
N LEU A 53 3.63 -18.74 -2.88
CA LEU A 53 3.70 -17.35 -2.41
C LEU A 53 3.60 -16.38 -3.59
N GLY A 54 4.24 -16.69 -4.72
CA GLY A 54 4.12 -15.92 -5.96
C GLY A 54 2.67 -15.80 -6.43
N ASP A 55 1.95 -16.92 -6.49
CA ASP A 55 0.53 -16.94 -6.86
C ASP A 55 -0.32 -16.09 -5.90
N GLN A 56 -0.13 -16.27 -4.59
CA GLN A 56 -0.85 -15.50 -3.57
C GLN A 56 -0.56 -14.00 -3.64
N MET A 57 0.67 -13.62 -3.97
CA MET A 57 1.06 -12.21 -4.12
C MET A 57 0.45 -11.60 -5.39
N ALA A 58 0.41 -12.35 -6.48
CA ALA A 58 -0.27 -11.93 -7.71
C ALA A 58 -1.78 -11.72 -7.46
N ASP A 59 -2.41 -12.65 -6.75
CA ASP A 59 -3.81 -12.51 -6.35
C ASP A 59 -4.04 -11.29 -5.45
N LEU A 60 -3.12 -11.03 -4.52
CA LEU A 60 -3.19 -9.85 -3.64
C LEU A 60 -3.11 -8.55 -4.44
N HIS A 61 -2.22 -8.45 -5.43
CA HIS A 61 -2.13 -7.28 -6.30
C HIS A 61 -3.38 -7.08 -7.15
N LEU A 62 -4.04 -8.15 -7.59
CA LEU A 62 -5.28 -8.09 -8.38
C LEU A 62 -6.55 -7.92 -7.53
N TYR A 63 -6.46 -8.02 -6.20
CA TYR A 63 -7.62 -8.04 -5.30
C TYR A 63 -8.54 -6.83 -5.48
N ASN A 64 -8.00 -5.62 -5.47
CA ASN A 64 -8.82 -4.40 -5.61
C ASN A 64 -9.44 -4.29 -7.02
N GLN A 65 -8.75 -4.79 -8.05
CA GLN A 65 -9.32 -4.86 -9.40
C GLN A 65 -10.51 -5.83 -9.45
N LYS A 66 -10.40 -7.01 -8.82
CA LYS A 66 -11.50 -7.97 -8.71
C LYS A 66 -12.71 -7.37 -7.97
N LEU A 67 -12.49 -6.56 -6.93
CA LEU A 67 -13.57 -5.82 -6.24
C LEU A 67 -14.29 -4.83 -7.16
N ARG A 68 -13.54 -4.11 -8.00
CA ARG A 68 -14.10 -3.19 -9.00
C ARG A 68 -15.01 -3.93 -9.98
N ASP A 69 -14.54 -5.04 -10.52
CA ASP A 69 -15.24 -5.78 -11.56
C ASP A 69 -16.50 -6.44 -10.97
N LYS A 70 -16.42 -6.99 -9.76
CA LYS A 70 -17.59 -7.48 -8.99
C LYS A 70 -18.63 -6.37 -8.72
N SER A 71 -18.19 -5.17 -8.33
CA SER A 71 -19.09 -4.03 -8.10
C SER A 71 -19.88 -3.66 -9.36
N LYS A 72 -19.23 -3.67 -10.53
CA LYS A 72 -19.89 -3.42 -11.83
C LYS A 72 -20.92 -4.50 -12.18
N GLU A 73 -20.62 -5.77 -11.92
CA GLU A 73 -21.57 -6.86 -12.15
C GLU A 73 -22.82 -6.76 -11.25
N GLU A 74 -22.61 -6.39 -9.99
CA GLU A 74 -23.69 -6.21 -9.00
C GLU A 74 -24.57 -4.99 -9.31
N GLU A 75 -24.00 -3.88 -9.79
CA GLU A 75 -24.75 -2.70 -10.27
C GLU A 75 -25.70 -3.03 -11.43
N ASN A 76 -25.31 -4.00 -12.28
CA ASN A 76 -26.12 -4.45 -13.41
C ASN A 76 -27.20 -5.48 -13.04
N THR A 77 -27.29 -5.90 -11.77
CA THR A 77 -28.22 -6.94 -11.32
C THR A 77 -29.24 -6.38 -10.31
N VAL A 78 -30.49 -6.19 -10.75
CA VAL A 78 -31.58 -5.73 -9.85
C VAL A 78 -32.04 -6.90 -8.97
N GLY A 79 -31.74 -6.86 -7.67
CA GLY A 79 -32.36 -7.78 -6.71
C GLY A 79 -31.54 -8.27 -5.51
N ARG A 80 -30.32 -7.78 -5.29
CA ARG A 80 -29.48 -8.30 -4.20
C ARG A 80 -29.46 -7.37 -2.98
N ARG A 81 -30.15 -7.82 -1.92
CA ARG A 81 -30.06 -7.34 -0.53
C ARG A 81 -29.34 -8.41 0.29
N THR A 82 -28.29 -8.02 1.04
CA THR A 82 -27.87 -8.55 2.37
C THR A 82 -26.46 -8.04 2.71
N GLU A 83 -26.29 -7.15 3.70
CA GLU A 83 -26.12 -7.42 5.15
C GLU A 83 -24.73 -7.93 5.62
N ARG A 84 -23.72 -7.97 4.75
CA ARG A 84 -22.31 -7.96 5.20
C ARG A 84 -21.58 -6.74 4.67
N ALA A 85 -20.82 -6.07 5.53
CA ALA A 85 -19.86 -5.04 5.12
C ALA A 85 -18.76 -5.72 4.31
N GLU A 86 -19.01 -5.96 3.02
CA GLU A 86 -18.00 -6.46 2.12
C GLU A 86 -16.96 -5.38 1.82
N PRO A 87 -15.69 -5.76 1.59
CA PRO A 87 -14.64 -4.83 1.19
C PRO A 87 -15.04 -4.11 -0.10
N GLN A 88 -15.01 -2.77 -0.08
CA GLN A 88 -15.36 -1.94 -1.22
C GLN A 88 -14.15 -1.67 -2.11
N TYR A 89 -14.39 -1.57 -3.41
CA TYR A 89 -13.39 -1.10 -4.36
C TYR A 89 -12.89 0.30 -3.99
N VAL A 90 -11.56 0.49 -4.07
CA VAL A 90 -10.91 1.79 -3.85
C VAL A 90 -10.32 2.28 -5.17
N SER A 91 -10.76 3.44 -5.66
CA SER A 91 -10.31 4.02 -6.93
C SER A 91 -9.03 4.85 -6.84
N LYS A 92 -8.54 5.14 -5.64
CA LYS A 92 -7.41 6.06 -5.38
C LYS A 92 -6.18 5.30 -4.87
N PHE A 93 -5.02 5.90 -5.03
CA PHE A 93 -3.76 5.44 -4.45
C PHE A 93 -3.54 6.10 -3.10
N GLY A 94 -3.26 5.30 -2.08
CA GLY A 94 -3.09 5.80 -0.71
C GLY A 94 -3.45 4.73 0.31
N PHE A 95 -3.54 5.17 1.57
CA PHE A 95 -3.98 4.34 2.68
C PHE A 95 -4.61 5.23 3.75
N HIS A 96 -5.62 4.73 4.45
CA HIS A 96 -6.42 5.52 5.40
C HIS A 96 -5.64 5.98 6.64
N THR A 97 -4.44 5.45 6.87
CA THR A 97 -3.58 5.81 8.00
C THR A 97 -2.11 5.92 7.57
N VAL A 98 -1.34 6.66 8.36
CA VAL A 98 0.10 6.81 8.16
C VAL A 98 0.79 5.48 8.50
N THR A 99 1.52 4.93 7.54
CA THR A 99 2.41 3.78 7.74
C THR A 99 3.86 4.26 7.87
N CYS A 100 4.79 3.34 8.14
CA CYS A 100 6.21 3.67 8.20
C CYS A 100 7.02 2.68 7.35
N CYS A 101 8.08 3.18 6.71
CA CYS A 101 9.15 2.36 6.14
C CYS A 101 10.36 2.46 7.09
N GLY A 102 10.60 1.42 7.87
CA GLY A 102 11.48 1.53 9.04
C GLY A 102 10.94 2.60 10.00
N PHE A 103 11.76 3.61 10.31
CA PHE A 103 11.36 4.74 11.16
C PHE A 103 10.80 5.95 10.38
N ILE A 104 10.78 5.89 9.05
CA ILE A 104 10.35 7.01 8.22
C ILE A 104 8.83 6.93 8.00
N PRO A 105 8.04 7.93 8.44
CA PRO A 105 6.62 7.99 8.14
C PRO A 105 6.36 8.10 6.64
N GLN A 106 5.40 7.33 6.13
CA GLN A 106 4.97 7.38 4.73
C GLN A 106 3.70 8.22 4.62
N VAL A 107 3.73 9.23 3.75
CA VAL A 107 2.53 10.02 3.46
C VAL A 107 1.59 9.20 2.58
N ASN A 108 0.40 8.89 3.09
CA ASN A 108 -0.56 7.98 2.46
C ASN A 108 -1.85 8.68 2.02
N GLU A 109 -1.84 10.00 1.95
CA GLU A 109 -2.98 10.79 1.46
C GLU A 109 -3.43 10.29 0.09
N TRP A 110 -4.74 10.18 -0.08
CA TRP A 110 -5.35 9.61 -1.28
C TRP A 110 -5.13 10.50 -2.50
N GLN A 111 -4.72 9.89 -3.60
CA GLN A 111 -4.47 10.54 -4.88
C GLN A 111 -5.09 9.72 -6.01
N ASP A 112 -5.65 10.40 -7.02
CA ASP A 112 -6.29 9.73 -8.16
C ASP A 112 -5.26 9.25 -9.21
N ASP A 113 -4.07 9.87 -9.26
CA ASP A 113 -3.00 9.57 -10.22
C ASP A 113 -1.79 8.92 -9.53
N TRP A 114 -1.43 7.71 -9.96
CA TRP A 114 -0.29 6.97 -9.42
C TRP A 114 1.02 7.72 -9.58
N SER A 115 1.23 8.34 -10.75
CA SER A 115 2.49 9.03 -11.07
C SER A 115 2.73 10.18 -10.09
N THR A 116 1.68 11.00 -9.87
CA THR A 116 1.68 12.08 -8.88
C THR A 116 1.84 11.54 -7.47
N PHE A 117 1.13 10.47 -7.12
CA PHE A 117 1.24 9.84 -5.81
C PHE A 117 2.67 9.41 -5.50
N PHE A 118 3.30 8.64 -6.40
CA PHE A 118 4.63 8.09 -6.19
C PHE A 118 5.71 9.18 -6.22
N ALA A 119 5.66 10.09 -7.19
CA ALA A 119 6.65 11.17 -7.30
C ALA A 119 6.63 12.08 -6.07
N ARG A 120 5.44 12.51 -5.61
CA ARG A 120 5.32 13.43 -4.47
C ARG A 120 5.44 12.74 -3.11
N HIS A 121 4.75 11.62 -2.90
CA HIS A 121 4.61 11.02 -1.57
C HIS A 121 5.60 9.89 -1.30
N ARG A 122 6.42 9.49 -2.28
CA ARG A 122 7.50 8.51 -2.09
C ARG A 122 8.85 9.10 -2.41
N LEU A 123 9.07 9.56 -3.64
CA LEU A 123 10.39 10.02 -4.08
C LEU A 123 10.77 11.39 -3.49
N GLN A 124 9.94 12.42 -3.65
CA GLN A 124 10.19 13.76 -3.08
C GLN A 124 10.41 13.67 -1.56
N ALA A 125 9.55 12.94 -0.84
CA ALA A 125 9.68 12.80 0.61
C ALA A 125 11.03 12.21 1.06
N GLN A 126 11.61 11.27 0.29
CA GLN A 126 12.95 10.73 0.58
C GLN A 126 14.04 11.75 0.25
N LEU A 127 13.89 12.49 -0.85
CA LEU A 127 14.85 13.52 -1.25
C LEU A 127 14.86 14.72 -0.30
N ASP A 128 13.71 15.12 0.22
CA ASP A 128 13.61 16.16 1.25
C ASP A 128 14.37 15.76 2.52
N LEU A 129 14.34 14.47 2.89
CA LEU A 129 15.11 13.94 4.02
C LEU A 129 16.61 13.96 3.73
N ILE A 130 17.02 13.52 2.53
CA ILE A 130 18.44 13.55 2.11
C ILE A 130 18.96 14.99 2.08
N GLU A 131 18.19 15.90 1.51
CA GLU A 131 18.51 17.32 1.45
C GLU A 131 18.68 17.93 2.84
N LYS A 132 17.76 17.61 3.76
CA LYS A 132 17.82 18.09 5.13
C LYS A 132 19.03 17.56 5.89
N ASP A 133 19.35 16.28 5.73
CA ASP A 133 20.37 15.61 6.55
C ASP A 133 21.79 15.76 5.96
N TYR A 134 21.91 15.90 4.63
CA TYR A 134 23.20 15.91 3.92
C TYR A 134 23.46 17.18 3.09
N ALA A 135 22.46 18.08 2.93
CA ALA A 135 22.56 19.29 2.12
C ALA A 135 23.03 19.04 0.66
N ASP A 136 22.68 17.87 0.11
CA ASP A 136 23.10 17.44 -1.22
C ASP A 136 22.38 18.26 -2.31
N ARG A 137 23.13 19.13 -2.98
CA ARG A 137 22.62 20.00 -4.05
C ARG A 137 22.47 19.26 -5.38
N GLU A 138 23.34 18.31 -5.65
CA GLU A 138 23.31 17.54 -6.91
C GLU A 138 22.05 16.68 -6.95
N ALA A 139 21.71 16.02 -5.83
CA ALA A 139 20.47 15.26 -5.70
C ALA A 139 19.22 16.12 -5.98
N ARG A 140 19.18 17.37 -5.51
CA ARG A 140 18.06 18.29 -5.75
C ARG A 140 17.95 18.71 -7.21
N GLU A 141 19.08 19.00 -7.86
CA GLU A 141 19.12 19.39 -9.27
C GLU A 141 18.67 18.24 -10.18
N LEU A 142 19.21 17.03 -9.96
CA LEU A 142 18.83 15.84 -10.71
C LEU A 142 17.37 15.47 -10.49
N TRP A 143 16.86 15.62 -9.26
CA TRP A 143 15.45 15.39 -8.98
C TRP A 143 14.54 16.35 -9.73
N SER A 144 14.90 17.63 -9.81
CA SER A 144 14.11 18.63 -10.53
C SER A 144 13.99 18.29 -12.03
N GLN A 145 15.06 17.76 -12.62
CA GLN A 145 15.06 17.27 -14.00
C GLN A 145 14.16 16.03 -14.14
N LEU A 146 14.32 15.06 -13.25
CA LEU A 146 13.54 13.81 -13.27
C LEU A 146 12.04 14.04 -13.05
N GLN A 147 11.64 14.98 -12.19
CA GLN A 147 10.22 15.29 -11.96
C GLN A 147 9.52 15.72 -13.26
N HIS A 148 10.18 16.52 -14.08
CA HIS A 148 9.64 16.98 -15.35
C HIS A 148 9.43 15.80 -16.32
N GLU A 149 10.38 14.88 -16.38
CA GLU A 149 10.30 13.68 -17.23
C GLU A 149 9.31 12.63 -16.72
N CYS A 150 9.29 12.36 -15.41
CA CYS A 150 8.38 11.39 -14.78
C CYS A 150 6.91 11.80 -14.94
N LEU A 151 6.58 13.07 -14.67
CA LEU A 151 5.20 13.54 -14.75
C LEU A 151 4.66 13.58 -16.18
N THR A 152 5.53 13.72 -17.17
CA THR A 152 5.15 13.70 -18.59
C THR A 152 5.10 12.26 -19.16
N SER A 153 6.09 11.43 -18.83
CA SER A 153 6.25 10.10 -19.44
C SER A 153 5.39 9.02 -18.78
N TRP A 154 5.26 9.02 -17.44
CA TRP A 154 4.49 7.98 -16.74
C TRP A 154 2.98 8.10 -16.93
N ARG A 155 2.49 9.32 -17.22
CA ARG A 155 1.10 9.55 -17.61
C ARG A 155 0.76 8.89 -18.95
N CYS A 156 1.71 8.81 -19.86
CA CYS A 156 1.54 8.16 -21.16
C CYS A 156 1.42 6.62 -21.01
N GLY A 157 2.20 6.01 -20.11
CA GLY A 157 2.17 4.57 -19.86
C GLY A 157 0.90 4.06 -19.16
N GLN A 158 0.22 4.91 -18.38
CA GLN A 158 -1.05 4.58 -17.72
C GLN A 158 -2.27 4.61 -18.68
N GLN A 159 -2.10 5.13 -19.90
CA GLN A 159 -3.16 5.29 -20.91
C GLN A 159 -3.12 4.22 -22.00
N MET A 160 -2.23 3.23 -21.92
CA MET A 160 -2.26 2.11 -22.87
C MET A 160 -3.54 1.29 -22.66
N PRO A 161 -4.38 1.10 -23.69
CA PRO A 161 -5.57 0.28 -23.57
C PRO A 161 -5.14 -1.15 -23.23
N GLN A 162 -5.78 -1.75 -22.21
CA GLN A 162 -5.69 -3.19 -22.04
C GLN A 162 -6.29 -3.81 -23.31
N SER A 163 -5.45 -4.52 -24.06
CA SER A 163 -5.87 -5.24 -25.26
C SER A 163 -6.98 -6.23 -24.89
N ASP A 164 -8.13 -6.09 -25.55
CA ASP A 164 -9.24 -7.05 -25.56
C ASP A 164 -8.79 -8.45 -26.03
#